data_AF-A0A7C7JTJ9-F1
#
_entry.id   AF-A0A7C7JTJ9-F1
#
_cell.length_a   1.000
_cell.length_b   1.000
_cell.length_c   1.000
_cell.angle_alpha   90.00
_cell.angle_beta   90.00
_cell.angle_gamma   90.00
#
_symmetry.space_group_name_H-M   'P 1'
#
loop_
_entity.id
_entity.type
_entity.pdbx_description
1 polymer ?
#
loop_
_entity_poly.entity_id
_entity_poly.type
_entity_poly.pdbx_seq_one_letter_code
_entity_poly.pdbx_strand_id
1 'polypeptide(L)'
;MISNSRTSRSGMLGTSMANPEQLKVLTGGISAWNKWRAEHPDQRPDLCFEDLSEEDLSYANLMAADLRGANLRGAKLIGADLMAAFLIGANLSGANLSGADLRDADLMDADLGGANLSGANLMDADLGGANLSGAELSGANLSGANLRDADLGGANLSGAKLSGADLSGAQFIGADLGDADLGGANLRRTLFVNSFLMSTKGLDSAIHLGPSTLDHTTFANSAKNLPPVFLRGVGLPDWLIESYQGYLGSPITFYSCFISYSHEDQLFARRLHDALQGRGIRCWLDEKQLLPGDDIYEEVASGIRLWDKILLCCSECSLTSWWVDNEIDSAFKKEQRLMKERREALQGRRVLALIPLNLDGYLLSGKWQSGKAEQVTSRLAADFTGWEQDNPTFEEQFERVVSALRLDEQGREKPPPPRLLKLL
;
A
#
# COMPACT_ATOMS: atom_id res chain seq x y z
N MET A 1 -29.28 -13.82 48.06
CA MET A 1 -28.81 -12.50 48.55
C MET A 1 -29.05 -11.50 47.44
N ILE A 2 -29.76 -10.42 47.77
CA ILE A 2 -30.15 -9.32 46.89
C ILE A 2 -28.99 -8.32 46.82
N SER A 3 -28.60 -7.88 45.62
CA SER A 3 -27.95 -6.59 45.32
C SER A 3 -27.58 -6.54 43.83
N ASN A 4 -27.72 -5.47 43.04
CA ASN A 4 -28.30 -4.15 43.26
C ASN A 4 -28.55 -3.53 41.88
N SER A 5 -29.57 -2.68 41.83
CA SER A 5 -30.01 -1.87 40.71
C SER A 5 -28.96 -0.87 40.20
N ARG A 6 -28.98 -0.61 38.88
CA ARG A 6 -28.73 0.72 38.31
C ARG A 6 -29.76 1.03 37.22
N THR A 7 -30.86 1.61 37.66
CA THR A 7 -31.75 2.43 36.85
C THR A 7 -31.08 3.75 36.50
N SER A 8 -30.88 4.01 35.22
CA SER A 8 -30.65 5.35 34.68
C SER A 8 -31.89 5.72 33.87
N ARG A 9 -32.84 6.44 34.49
CA ARG A 9 -33.96 7.06 33.79
C ARG A 9 -33.50 8.42 33.27
N SER A 10 -33.54 8.60 31.95
CA SER A 10 -33.57 9.91 31.30
C SER A 10 -34.34 9.82 29.98
N GLY A 11 -35.51 10.45 29.92
CA GLY A 11 -36.05 11.10 28.72
C GLY A 11 -36.64 10.23 27.61
N MET A 12 -37.98 10.18 27.58
CA MET A 12 -38.87 9.79 26.48
C MET A 12 -38.34 10.04 25.04
N LEU A 13 -38.05 8.94 24.35
CA LEU A 13 -38.52 8.59 23.00
C LEU A 13 -38.81 7.09 23.07
N GLY A 14 -39.91 6.59 22.51
CA GLY A 14 -40.27 5.17 22.60
C GLY A 14 -39.22 4.29 21.93
N THR A 15 -38.25 3.80 22.70
CA THR A 15 -37.24 2.85 22.25
C THR A 15 -37.92 1.48 22.17
N SER A 16 -38.11 1.01 20.93
CA SER A 16 -38.45 -0.38 20.64
C SER A 16 -37.46 -1.27 21.40
N MET A 17 -37.92 -1.99 22.41
CA MET A 17 -37.15 -3.06 23.04
C MET A 17 -37.49 -4.33 22.28
N ALA A 18 -36.50 -5.21 22.07
CA ALA A 18 -36.74 -6.49 21.42
C ALA A 18 -37.79 -7.33 22.14
N ASN A 19 -38.36 -8.29 21.42
CA ASN A 19 -39.42 -9.12 21.96
C ASN A 19 -38.87 -10.10 23.02
N PRO A 20 -39.26 -9.99 24.31
CA PRO A 20 -38.71 -10.82 25.38
C PRO A 20 -39.03 -12.32 25.23
N GLU A 21 -40.14 -12.67 24.60
CA GLU A 21 -40.50 -14.07 24.37
C GLU A 21 -39.60 -14.70 23.31
N GLN A 22 -39.31 -13.97 22.24
CA GLN A 22 -38.40 -14.42 21.18
C GLN A 22 -36.97 -14.54 21.71
N LEU A 23 -36.50 -13.59 22.50
CA LEU A 23 -35.19 -13.67 23.16
C LEU A 23 -35.07 -14.89 24.07
N LYS A 24 -36.14 -15.23 24.80
CA LYS A 24 -36.17 -16.44 25.64
C LYS A 24 -36.07 -17.73 24.82
N VAL A 25 -36.66 -17.75 23.62
CA VAL A 25 -36.52 -18.88 22.70
C VAL A 25 -35.08 -18.95 22.16
N LEU A 26 -34.51 -17.82 21.74
CA LEU A 26 -33.15 -17.74 21.20
C LEU A 26 -32.10 -18.20 22.22
N THR A 27 -32.20 -17.68 23.45
CA THR A 27 -31.32 -18.08 24.58
C THR A 27 -31.55 -19.53 25.04
N GLY A 28 -32.67 -20.14 24.65
CA GLY A 28 -32.92 -21.58 24.80
C GLY A 28 -32.12 -22.46 23.83
N GLY A 29 -31.41 -21.87 22.87
CA GLY A 29 -30.52 -22.54 21.92
C GLY A 29 -31.04 -22.56 20.48
N ILE A 30 -30.12 -22.64 19.53
CA ILE A 30 -30.42 -22.50 18.09
C ILE A 30 -31.37 -23.58 17.55
N SER A 31 -31.33 -24.79 18.09
CA SER A 31 -32.30 -25.83 17.73
C SER A 31 -33.73 -25.45 18.12
N ALA A 32 -33.91 -24.82 19.28
CA ALA A 32 -35.21 -24.35 19.73
C ALA A 32 -35.66 -23.14 18.91
N TRP A 33 -34.74 -22.22 18.62
CA TRP A 33 -34.97 -21.07 17.73
C TRP A 33 -35.44 -21.49 16.34
N ASN A 34 -34.70 -22.39 15.69
CA ASN A 34 -35.02 -22.84 14.34
C ASN A 34 -36.35 -23.61 14.29
N LYS A 35 -36.67 -24.38 15.34
CA LYS A 35 -37.99 -25.01 15.48
C LYS A 35 -39.10 -23.96 15.61
N TRP A 36 -38.90 -22.95 16.45
CA TRP A 36 -39.86 -21.87 16.62
C TRP A 36 -40.08 -21.09 15.31
N ARG A 37 -39.02 -20.80 14.55
CA ARG A 37 -39.11 -20.19 13.21
C ARG A 37 -39.91 -21.04 12.22
N ALA A 38 -39.75 -22.36 12.26
CA ALA A 38 -40.52 -23.26 11.40
C ALA A 38 -42.02 -23.29 11.78
N GLU A 39 -42.35 -23.12 13.05
CA GLU A 39 -43.73 -23.05 13.55
C GLU A 39 -44.37 -21.65 13.32
N HIS A 40 -43.56 -20.60 13.15
CA HIS A 40 -44.00 -19.21 13.00
C HIS A 40 -43.36 -18.52 11.78
N PRO A 41 -43.58 -19.03 10.55
CA PRO A 41 -42.89 -18.52 9.35
C PRO A 41 -43.22 -17.06 9.02
N ASP A 42 -44.43 -16.59 9.37
CA ASP A 42 -44.89 -15.23 9.08
C ASP A 42 -44.47 -14.22 10.15
N GLN A 43 -43.93 -14.68 11.29
CA GLN A 43 -43.47 -13.79 12.36
C GLN A 43 -42.05 -13.34 12.08
N ARG A 44 -41.87 -12.02 11.94
CA ARG A 44 -40.56 -11.40 11.88
C ARG A 44 -39.95 -11.38 13.28
N PRO A 45 -38.74 -11.92 13.50
CA PRO A 45 -38.02 -11.73 14.73
C PRO A 45 -37.76 -10.25 15.01
N ASP A 46 -37.94 -9.82 16.24
CA ASP A 46 -37.57 -8.50 16.74
C ASP A 46 -36.50 -8.66 17.81
N LEU A 47 -35.27 -8.34 17.41
CA LEU A 47 -34.03 -8.41 18.16
C LEU A 47 -33.29 -7.06 18.10
N CYS A 48 -34.02 -5.96 17.86
CA CYS A 48 -33.41 -4.64 17.69
C CYS A 48 -32.74 -4.16 18.98
N PHE A 49 -31.56 -3.53 18.85
CA PHE A 49 -30.75 -2.98 19.94
C PHE A 49 -30.28 -3.99 21.00
N GLU A 50 -30.45 -5.29 20.77
CA GLU A 50 -30.06 -6.31 21.73
C GLU A 50 -28.57 -6.56 21.77
N ASP A 51 -28.09 -6.95 22.94
CA ASP A 51 -26.71 -7.41 23.12
C ASP A 51 -26.63 -8.91 22.90
N LEU A 52 -26.16 -9.27 21.70
CA LEU A 52 -25.91 -10.63 21.24
C LEU A 52 -24.40 -10.82 20.97
N SER A 53 -23.55 -10.02 21.63
CA SER A 53 -22.11 -10.09 21.44
C SER A 53 -21.55 -11.43 21.89
N GLU A 54 -20.61 -11.97 21.11
CA GLU A 54 -19.96 -13.26 21.32
C GLU A 54 -20.89 -14.50 21.34
N GLU A 55 -22.19 -14.31 21.10
CA GLU A 55 -23.17 -15.39 21.08
C GLU A 55 -22.95 -16.36 19.91
N ASP A 56 -23.29 -17.64 20.13
CA ASP A 56 -23.25 -18.65 19.07
C ASP A 56 -24.62 -18.77 18.40
N LEU A 57 -24.74 -18.07 17.28
CA LEU A 57 -25.89 -18.00 16.38
C LEU A 57 -25.63 -18.77 15.08
N SER A 58 -24.66 -19.68 15.07
CA SER A 58 -24.31 -20.46 13.88
C SER A 58 -25.51 -21.27 13.39
N TYR A 59 -25.78 -21.20 12.08
CA TYR A 59 -26.93 -21.85 11.44
C TYR A 59 -28.31 -21.41 11.96
N ALA A 60 -28.40 -20.27 12.65
CA ALA A 60 -29.68 -19.72 13.07
C ALA A 60 -30.48 -19.20 11.87
N ASN A 61 -31.79 -19.46 11.86
CA ASN A 61 -32.72 -18.84 10.92
C ASN A 61 -33.12 -17.45 11.45
N LEU A 62 -32.36 -16.45 11.02
CA LEU A 62 -32.57 -15.02 11.28
C LEU A 62 -33.15 -14.31 10.05
N MET A 63 -33.74 -15.05 9.11
CA MET A 63 -34.36 -14.50 7.90
C MET A 63 -35.38 -13.43 8.27
N ALA A 64 -35.27 -12.25 7.66
CA ALA A 64 -36.10 -11.07 7.90
C ALA A 64 -36.15 -10.58 9.36
N ALA A 65 -35.19 -10.97 10.20
CA ALA A 65 -35.08 -10.49 11.57
C ALA A 65 -34.78 -8.98 11.60
N ASP A 66 -35.42 -8.27 12.52
CA ASP A 66 -35.06 -6.91 12.88
C ASP A 66 -33.93 -6.95 13.91
N LEU A 67 -32.73 -6.64 13.47
CA LEU A 67 -31.49 -6.60 14.24
C LEU A 67 -30.89 -5.17 14.20
N ARG A 68 -31.70 -4.16 13.92
CA ARG A 68 -31.25 -2.76 13.82
C ARG A 68 -30.57 -2.33 15.11
N GLY A 69 -29.36 -1.79 14.99
CA GLY A 69 -28.57 -1.35 16.13
C GLY A 69 -28.20 -2.47 17.13
N ALA A 70 -28.42 -3.75 16.82
CA ALA A 70 -28.01 -4.84 17.68
C ALA A 70 -26.49 -4.90 17.81
N ASN A 71 -26.01 -5.31 18.99
CA ASN A 71 -24.59 -5.59 19.22
C ASN A 71 -24.33 -7.08 18.97
N LEU A 72 -23.77 -7.41 17.82
CA LEU A 72 -23.34 -8.75 17.40
C LEU A 72 -21.81 -8.86 17.34
N ARG A 73 -21.09 -7.99 18.06
CA ARG A 73 -19.63 -7.97 18.09
C ARG A 73 -19.09 -9.36 18.46
N GLY A 74 -18.22 -9.91 17.63
CA GLY A 74 -17.60 -11.22 17.85
C GLY A 74 -18.57 -12.42 17.84
N ALA A 75 -19.85 -12.21 17.50
CA ALA A 75 -20.82 -13.30 17.44
C ALA A 75 -20.44 -14.33 16.36
N LYS A 76 -20.83 -15.58 16.55
CA LYS A 76 -20.68 -16.63 15.54
C LYS A 76 -21.99 -16.76 14.79
N LEU A 77 -21.97 -16.44 13.50
CA LEU A 77 -23.09 -16.49 12.56
C LEU A 77 -22.74 -17.41 11.38
N ILE A 78 -21.90 -18.42 11.61
CA ILE A 78 -21.41 -19.34 10.58
C ILE A 78 -22.62 -20.02 9.92
N GLY A 79 -22.77 -19.85 8.60
CA GLY A 79 -23.88 -20.43 7.85
C GLY A 79 -25.28 -20.01 8.34
N ALA A 80 -25.41 -18.91 9.09
CA ALA A 80 -26.70 -18.38 9.50
C ALA A 80 -27.48 -17.88 8.27
N ASP A 81 -28.81 -18.00 8.32
CA ASP A 81 -29.70 -17.43 7.32
C ASP A 81 -30.16 -16.06 7.81
N LEU A 82 -29.63 -15.00 7.19
CA LEU A 82 -29.90 -13.59 7.44
C LEU A 82 -30.54 -12.94 6.20
N MET A 83 -31.13 -13.74 5.30
CA MET A 83 -31.74 -13.22 4.08
C MET A 83 -32.82 -12.18 4.45
N ALA A 84 -32.76 -11.01 3.82
CA ALA A 84 -33.62 -9.86 4.05
C ALA A 84 -33.65 -9.35 5.52
N ALA A 85 -32.63 -9.66 6.34
CA ALA A 85 -32.53 -9.14 7.71
C ALA A 85 -32.27 -7.62 7.72
N PHE A 86 -32.79 -6.94 8.73
CA PHE A 86 -32.59 -5.50 8.94
C PHE A 86 -31.48 -5.30 9.98
N LEU A 87 -30.29 -4.93 9.53
CA LEU A 87 -29.07 -4.78 10.32
C LEU A 87 -28.52 -3.35 10.30
N ILE A 88 -29.36 -2.36 9.95
CA ILE A 88 -28.97 -0.95 9.90
C ILE A 88 -28.30 -0.53 11.22
N GLY A 89 -27.07 -0.03 11.14
CA GLY A 89 -26.27 0.41 12.28
C GLY A 89 -25.91 -0.68 13.30
N ALA A 90 -26.08 -1.96 12.96
CA ALA A 90 -25.69 -3.06 13.84
C ALA A 90 -24.16 -3.15 13.97
N ASN A 91 -23.68 -3.53 15.15
CA ASN A 91 -22.25 -3.76 15.38
C ASN A 91 -21.94 -5.25 15.18
N LEU A 92 -21.31 -5.60 14.06
CA LEU A 92 -20.85 -6.93 13.69
C LEU A 92 -19.31 -7.02 13.71
N SER A 93 -18.63 -6.08 14.37
CA SER A 93 -17.16 -6.04 14.38
C SER A 93 -16.57 -7.36 14.92
N GLY A 94 -15.64 -7.94 14.18
CA GLY A 94 -15.03 -9.23 14.48
C GLY A 94 -15.97 -10.44 14.48
N ALA A 95 -17.22 -10.31 14.06
CA ALA A 95 -18.15 -11.44 13.98
C ALA A 95 -17.72 -12.44 12.90
N ASN A 96 -18.09 -13.71 13.06
CA ASN A 96 -17.85 -14.75 12.06
C ASN A 96 -19.13 -15.10 11.31
N LEU A 97 -19.30 -14.52 10.13
CA LEU A 97 -20.39 -14.75 9.18
C LEU A 97 -19.96 -15.66 8.00
N SER A 98 -18.91 -16.49 8.17
CA SER A 98 -18.45 -17.34 7.08
C SER A 98 -19.56 -18.25 6.56
N GLY A 99 -19.76 -18.23 5.23
CA GLY A 99 -20.84 -18.95 4.55
C GLY A 99 -22.28 -18.54 4.91
N ALA A 100 -22.49 -17.44 5.63
CA ALA A 100 -23.82 -16.93 5.94
C ALA A 100 -24.55 -16.44 4.66
N ASP A 101 -25.88 -16.51 4.69
CA ASP A 101 -26.74 -15.98 3.63
C ASP A 101 -27.31 -14.63 4.04
N LEU A 102 -26.86 -13.56 3.41
CA LEU A 102 -27.23 -12.16 3.66
C LEU A 102 -27.88 -11.53 2.42
N ARG A 103 -28.44 -12.34 1.52
CA ARG A 103 -29.13 -11.84 0.33
C ARG A 103 -30.21 -10.85 0.70
N ASP A 104 -30.29 -9.73 -0.03
CA ASP A 104 -31.27 -8.66 0.18
C ASP A 104 -31.26 -8.05 1.61
N ALA A 105 -30.22 -8.30 2.43
CA ALA A 105 -30.13 -7.76 3.79
C ALA A 105 -29.81 -6.26 3.76
N ASP A 106 -30.33 -5.51 4.73
CA ASP A 106 -30.06 -4.08 4.90
C ASP A 106 -29.02 -3.88 6.02
N LEU A 107 -27.77 -3.67 5.63
CA LEU A 107 -26.58 -3.46 6.45
C LEU A 107 -26.10 -2.01 6.39
N MET A 108 -26.97 -1.06 6.03
CA MET A 108 -26.60 0.35 5.94
C MET A 108 -25.98 0.85 7.25
N ASP A 109 -24.84 1.53 7.15
CA ASP A 109 -24.06 2.04 8.29
C ASP A 109 -23.68 0.98 9.35
N ALA A 110 -23.72 -0.32 9.03
CA ALA A 110 -23.30 -1.37 9.95
C ALA A 110 -21.77 -1.40 10.12
N ASP A 111 -21.31 -1.79 11.31
CA ASP A 111 -19.89 -1.97 11.60
C ASP A 111 -19.49 -3.45 11.44
N LEU A 112 -18.83 -3.80 10.34
CA LEU A 112 -18.29 -5.11 10.00
C LEU A 112 -16.75 -5.14 10.11
N GLY A 113 -16.14 -4.19 10.84
CA GLY A 113 -14.69 -4.10 10.97
C GLY A 113 -14.06 -5.41 11.47
N GLY A 114 -13.15 -5.98 10.69
CA GLY A 114 -12.49 -7.25 10.99
C GLY A 114 -13.39 -8.49 11.00
N ALA A 115 -14.64 -8.39 10.50
CA ALA A 115 -15.54 -9.53 10.44
C ALA A 115 -15.07 -10.57 9.40
N ASN A 116 -15.38 -11.84 9.64
CA ASN A 116 -15.16 -12.91 8.66
C ASN A 116 -16.43 -13.19 7.87
N LEU A 117 -16.43 -12.82 6.60
CA LEU A 117 -17.49 -13.02 5.61
C LEU A 117 -17.05 -13.98 4.48
N SER A 118 -16.00 -14.78 4.69
CA SER A 118 -15.49 -15.71 3.68
C SER A 118 -16.60 -16.61 3.15
N GLY A 119 -16.80 -16.61 1.82
CA GLY A 119 -17.83 -17.38 1.13
C GLY A 119 -19.28 -17.01 1.47
N ALA A 120 -19.53 -15.91 2.19
CA ALA A 120 -20.88 -15.43 2.48
C ALA A 120 -21.58 -14.94 1.20
N ASN A 121 -22.91 -14.99 1.19
CA ASN A 121 -23.72 -14.53 0.07
C ASN A 121 -24.43 -13.22 0.42
N LEU A 122 -23.90 -12.10 -0.08
CA LEU A 122 -24.42 -10.74 0.09
C LEU A 122 -25.02 -10.20 -1.23
N MET A 123 -25.51 -11.07 -2.11
CA MET A 123 -26.13 -10.64 -3.36
C MET A 123 -27.30 -9.68 -3.08
N ASP A 124 -27.30 -8.55 -3.77
CA ASP A 124 -28.30 -7.48 -3.66
C ASP A 124 -28.47 -6.89 -2.24
N ALA A 125 -27.51 -7.12 -1.33
CA ALA A 125 -27.52 -6.50 0.01
C ALA A 125 -27.20 -5.00 -0.04
N ASP A 126 -27.76 -4.22 0.89
CA ASP A 126 -27.45 -2.80 1.05
C ASP A 126 -26.39 -2.61 2.15
N LEU A 127 -25.18 -2.23 1.75
CA LEU A 127 -24.01 -1.96 2.61
C LEU A 127 -23.59 -0.48 2.50
N GLY A 128 -24.51 0.42 2.13
CA GLY A 128 -24.22 1.84 2.03
C GLY A 128 -23.64 2.40 3.33
N GLY A 129 -22.46 3.03 3.27
CA GLY A 129 -21.77 3.60 4.43
C GLY A 129 -21.20 2.58 5.43
N ALA A 130 -21.30 1.27 5.17
CA ALA A 130 -20.84 0.25 6.11
C ALA A 130 -19.31 0.27 6.27
N ASN A 131 -18.84 -0.05 7.49
CA ASN A 131 -17.42 -0.23 7.78
C ASN A 131 -17.03 -1.70 7.61
N LEU A 132 -16.31 -2.04 6.55
CA LEU A 132 -15.74 -3.36 6.26
C LEU A 132 -14.21 -3.38 6.42
N SER A 133 -13.63 -2.41 7.14
CA SER A 133 -12.17 -2.32 7.27
C SER A 133 -11.58 -3.60 7.89
N GLY A 134 -10.58 -4.18 7.24
CA GLY A 134 -9.93 -5.42 7.64
C GLY A 134 -10.82 -6.67 7.57
N ALA A 135 -12.00 -6.61 6.94
CA ALA A 135 -12.89 -7.76 6.84
C ALA A 135 -12.34 -8.84 5.87
N GLU A 136 -12.60 -10.11 6.18
CA GLU A 136 -12.28 -11.24 5.31
C GLU A 136 -13.48 -11.54 4.41
N LEU A 137 -13.41 -11.17 3.12
CA LEU A 137 -14.46 -11.34 2.11
C LEU A 137 -14.06 -12.34 1.02
N SER A 138 -13.06 -13.18 1.28
CA SER A 138 -12.54 -14.10 0.28
C SER A 138 -13.63 -15.04 -0.25
N GLY A 139 -13.81 -15.05 -1.57
CA GLY A 139 -14.86 -15.82 -2.26
C GLY A 139 -16.31 -15.40 -1.96
N ALA A 140 -16.55 -14.30 -1.25
CA ALA A 140 -17.89 -13.80 -0.96
C ALA A 140 -18.61 -13.36 -2.26
N ASN A 141 -19.93 -13.46 -2.26
CA ASN A 141 -20.76 -13.00 -3.38
C ASN A 141 -21.46 -11.68 -3.04
N LEU A 142 -20.97 -10.57 -3.57
CA LEU A 142 -21.51 -9.21 -3.44
C LEU A 142 -22.12 -8.73 -4.77
N SER A 143 -22.52 -9.64 -5.65
CA SER A 143 -23.09 -9.27 -6.96
C SER A 143 -24.34 -8.41 -6.76
N GLY A 144 -24.42 -7.27 -7.44
CA GLY A 144 -25.55 -6.33 -7.31
C GLY A 144 -25.63 -5.56 -5.99
N ALA A 145 -24.75 -5.80 -5.03
CA ALA A 145 -24.78 -5.15 -3.72
C ALA A 145 -24.56 -3.63 -3.84
N ASN A 146 -25.20 -2.85 -2.96
CA ASN A 146 -24.94 -1.43 -2.79
C ASN A 146 -23.80 -1.25 -1.76
N LEU A 147 -22.63 -0.82 -2.20
CA LEU A 147 -21.45 -0.55 -1.35
C LEU A 147 -21.06 0.93 -1.40
N ARG A 148 -22.03 1.81 -1.66
CA ARG A 148 -21.78 3.24 -1.77
C ARG A 148 -21.17 3.78 -0.49
N ASP A 149 -20.07 4.52 -0.62
CA ASP A 149 -19.33 5.15 0.48
C ASP A 149 -18.85 4.16 1.58
N ALA A 150 -18.83 2.85 1.31
CA ALA A 150 -18.36 1.84 2.24
C ALA A 150 -16.82 1.88 2.41
N ASP A 151 -16.35 1.61 3.63
CA ASP A 151 -14.92 1.50 3.94
C ASP A 151 -14.47 0.04 3.86
N LEU A 152 -13.68 -0.32 2.84
CA LEU A 152 -13.09 -1.65 2.66
C LEU A 152 -11.57 -1.62 2.89
N GLY A 153 -11.07 -0.67 3.68
CA GLY A 153 -9.64 -0.51 3.95
C GLY A 153 -9.02 -1.77 4.56
N GLY A 154 -7.99 -2.34 3.94
CA GLY A 154 -7.31 -3.56 4.40
C GLY A 154 -8.14 -4.84 4.28
N ALA A 155 -9.33 -4.79 3.66
CA ALA A 155 -10.17 -5.97 3.49
C ALA A 155 -9.57 -6.95 2.47
N ASN A 156 -9.79 -8.24 2.68
CA ASN A 156 -9.41 -9.30 1.75
C ASN A 156 -10.61 -9.71 0.89
N LEU A 157 -10.70 -9.20 -0.34
CA LEU A 157 -11.73 -9.55 -1.32
C LEU A 157 -11.24 -10.59 -2.34
N SER A 158 -10.21 -11.38 -2.02
CA SER A 158 -9.67 -12.32 -2.99
C SER A 158 -10.73 -13.30 -3.52
N GLY A 159 -10.91 -13.34 -4.84
CA GLY A 159 -11.92 -14.16 -5.51
C GLY A 159 -13.38 -13.76 -5.24
N ALA A 160 -13.64 -12.62 -4.61
CA ALA A 160 -15.00 -12.13 -4.36
C ALA A 160 -15.70 -11.74 -5.67
N LYS A 161 -17.03 -11.90 -5.73
CA LYS A 161 -17.85 -11.49 -6.88
C LYS A 161 -18.51 -10.15 -6.58
N LEU A 162 -18.16 -9.11 -7.32
CA LEU A 162 -18.74 -7.76 -7.20
C LEU A 162 -19.40 -7.32 -8.52
N SER A 163 -19.77 -8.27 -9.39
CA SER A 163 -20.36 -7.94 -10.68
C SER A 163 -21.65 -7.13 -10.50
N GLY A 164 -21.74 -5.98 -11.16
CA GLY A 164 -22.89 -5.07 -11.06
C GLY A 164 -23.06 -4.32 -9.74
N ALA A 165 -22.13 -4.45 -8.78
CA ALA A 165 -22.22 -3.75 -7.51
C ALA A 165 -22.07 -2.22 -7.67
N ASP A 166 -22.72 -1.43 -6.81
CA ASP A 166 -22.50 0.01 -6.73
C ASP A 166 -21.37 0.31 -5.73
N LEU A 167 -20.17 0.60 -6.24
CA LEU A 167 -18.98 0.94 -5.46
C LEU A 167 -18.71 2.45 -5.43
N SER A 168 -19.73 3.26 -5.72
CA SER A 168 -19.57 4.71 -5.76
C SER A 168 -19.03 5.24 -4.43
N GLY A 169 -17.88 5.92 -4.43
CA GLY A 169 -17.28 6.45 -3.20
C GLY A 169 -16.66 5.43 -2.26
N ALA A 170 -16.70 4.13 -2.58
CA ALA A 170 -16.11 3.08 -1.77
C ALA A 170 -14.58 3.22 -1.64
N GLN A 171 -14.02 2.80 -0.51
CA GLN A 171 -12.60 2.96 -0.20
C GLN A 171 -11.89 1.60 -0.11
N PHE A 172 -10.94 1.32 -1.00
CA PHE A 172 -10.15 0.09 -1.03
C PHE A 172 -8.71 0.30 -0.52
N ILE A 173 -8.53 1.08 0.54
CA ILE A 173 -7.18 1.46 1.00
C ILE A 173 -6.45 0.23 1.57
N GLY A 174 -5.41 -0.27 0.91
CA GLY A 174 -4.70 -1.48 1.35
C GLY A 174 -5.46 -2.79 1.14
N ALA A 175 -6.57 -2.77 0.40
CA ALA A 175 -7.41 -3.95 0.17
C ALA A 175 -6.81 -4.90 -0.88
N ASP A 176 -7.05 -6.20 -0.72
CA ASP A 176 -6.69 -7.23 -1.69
C ASP A 176 -7.89 -7.56 -2.57
N LEU A 177 -7.83 -7.27 -3.88
CA LEU A 177 -8.85 -7.63 -4.87
C LEU A 177 -8.35 -8.69 -5.87
N GLY A 178 -7.34 -9.49 -5.51
CA GLY A 178 -6.82 -10.57 -6.32
C GLY A 178 -7.94 -11.51 -6.77
N ASP A 179 -8.07 -11.75 -8.07
CA ASP A 179 -9.09 -12.62 -8.68
C ASP A 179 -10.56 -12.22 -8.47
N ALA A 180 -10.81 -11.09 -7.79
CA ALA A 180 -12.14 -10.53 -7.62
C ALA A 180 -12.73 -10.11 -8.98
N ASP A 181 -14.06 -10.13 -9.11
CA ASP A 181 -14.76 -9.76 -10.34
C ASP A 181 -15.54 -8.46 -10.19
N LEU A 182 -15.11 -7.40 -10.88
CA LEU A 182 -15.74 -6.07 -10.90
C LEU A 182 -16.56 -5.82 -12.16
N GLY A 183 -16.92 -6.85 -12.94
CA GLY A 183 -17.63 -6.69 -14.20
C GLY A 183 -18.94 -5.91 -14.06
N GLY A 184 -19.07 -4.78 -14.76
CA GLY A 184 -20.25 -3.91 -14.67
C GLY A 184 -20.43 -3.18 -13.35
N ALA A 185 -19.48 -3.25 -12.41
CA ALA A 185 -19.54 -2.50 -11.15
C ALA A 185 -19.37 -1.00 -11.39
N ASN A 186 -20.07 -0.16 -10.64
CA ASN A 186 -19.97 1.29 -10.73
C ASN A 186 -18.84 1.82 -9.83
N LEU A 187 -17.76 2.34 -10.43
CA LEU A 187 -16.54 2.77 -9.73
C LEU A 187 -16.43 4.29 -9.53
N ARG A 188 -17.54 5.02 -9.66
CA ARG A 188 -17.53 6.49 -9.55
C ARG A 188 -16.93 6.93 -8.21
N ARG A 189 -15.85 7.73 -8.23
CA ARG A 189 -15.20 8.25 -7.02
C ARG A 189 -14.67 7.19 -6.04
N THR A 190 -14.52 5.95 -6.48
CA THR A 190 -13.89 4.88 -5.70
C THR A 190 -12.41 5.21 -5.45
N LEU A 191 -11.88 4.82 -4.29
CA LEU A 191 -10.46 5.03 -3.95
C LEU A 191 -9.69 3.70 -3.99
N PHE A 192 -8.77 3.56 -4.94
CA PHE A 192 -7.80 2.48 -5.00
C PHE A 192 -6.43 3.01 -4.55
N VAL A 193 -6.13 2.87 -3.26
CA VAL A 193 -4.89 3.37 -2.64
C VAL A 193 -4.18 2.21 -1.98
N ASN A 194 -2.95 1.92 -2.39
CA ASN A 194 -2.21 0.73 -1.93
C ASN A 194 -3.02 -0.59 -2.09
N SER A 195 -3.92 -0.67 -3.07
CA SER A 195 -4.76 -1.84 -3.30
C SER A 195 -4.04 -2.86 -4.19
N PHE A 196 -4.39 -4.13 -4.09
CA PHE A 196 -3.87 -5.18 -4.98
C PHE A 196 -4.89 -5.50 -6.07
N LEU A 197 -4.58 -5.17 -7.33
CA LEU A 197 -5.47 -5.36 -8.49
C LEU A 197 -4.91 -6.35 -9.54
N MET A 198 -3.81 -7.05 -9.25
CA MET A 198 -3.01 -7.74 -10.27
C MET A 198 -3.79 -8.80 -11.06
N SER A 199 -4.75 -9.50 -10.45
CA SER A 199 -5.59 -10.51 -11.10
C SER A 199 -7.08 -10.16 -11.10
N THR A 200 -7.43 -8.91 -10.78
CA THR A 200 -8.83 -8.47 -10.74
C THR A 200 -9.46 -8.50 -12.12
N LYS A 201 -10.63 -9.12 -12.22
CA LYS A 201 -11.40 -9.33 -13.45
C LYS A 201 -12.45 -8.24 -13.62
N GLY A 202 -12.93 -8.09 -14.85
CA GLY A 202 -14.04 -7.18 -15.16
C GLY A 202 -13.70 -5.69 -15.11
N LEU A 203 -12.44 -5.31 -14.85
CA LEU A 203 -11.97 -3.91 -14.89
C LEU A 203 -12.22 -3.24 -16.25
N ASP A 204 -12.22 -4.01 -17.33
CA ASP A 204 -12.48 -3.55 -18.70
C ASP A 204 -13.96 -3.24 -18.98
N SER A 205 -14.86 -3.79 -18.17
CA SER A 205 -16.32 -3.63 -18.27
C SER A 205 -16.92 -2.87 -17.08
N ALA A 206 -16.08 -2.44 -16.13
CA ALA A 206 -16.50 -1.59 -15.03
C ALA A 206 -17.03 -0.24 -15.53
N ILE A 207 -18.03 0.29 -14.84
CA ILE A 207 -18.73 1.52 -15.19
C ILE A 207 -18.07 2.69 -14.46
N HIS A 208 -17.67 3.71 -15.21
CA HIS A 208 -17.08 4.94 -14.68
C HIS A 208 -18.02 6.13 -14.93
N LEU A 209 -18.92 6.42 -13.99
CA LEU A 209 -19.80 7.61 -14.03
C LEU A 209 -19.14 8.89 -13.45
N GLY A 210 -17.82 8.84 -13.27
CA GLY A 210 -16.95 9.89 -12.74
C GLY A 210 -15.58 9.29 -12.41
N PRO A 211 -14.52 10.12 -12.28
CA PRO A 211 -13.18 9.62 -12.03
C PRO A 211 -13.08 8.93 -10.67
N SER A 212 -12.15 7.99 -10.57
CA SER A 212 -11.77 7.26 -9.37
C SER A 212 -10.32 7.64 -9.03
N THR A 213 -9.88 7.41 -7.80
CA THR A 213 -8.48 7.64 -7.43
C THR A 213 -7.71 6.33 -7.59
N LEU A 214 -6.59 6.38 -8.30
CA LEU A 214 -5.62 5.31 -8.39
C LEU A 214 -4.25 5.85 -7.99
N ASP A 215 -3.72 5.41 -6.85
CA ASP A 215 -2.42 5.89 -6.39
C ASP A 215 -1.25 5.21 -7.12
N HIS A 216 -0.08 5.84 -7.06
CA HIS A 216 1.13 5.33 -7.73
C HIS A 216 1.54 3.94 -7.24
N THR A 217 1.22 3.57 -5.99
CA THR A 217 1.55 2.25 -5.42
C THR A 217 0.69 1.16 -6.05
N THR A 218 -0.64 1.35 -6.04
CA THR A 218 -1.59 0.44 -6.71
C THR A 218 -1.24 0.30 -8.18
N PHE A 219 -0.96 1.46 -8.81
CA PHE A 219 -0.56 1.51 -10.20
C PHE A 219 0.72 0.72 -10.44
N ALA A 220 1.78 0.90 -9.65
CA ALA A 220 3.05 0.20 -9.86
C ALA A 220 2.97 -1.32 -9.64
N ASN A 221 2.12 -1.78 -8.71
CA ASN A 221 1.99 -3.20 -8.39
C ASN A 221 1.11 -3.97 -9.37
N SER A 222 0.06 -3.32 -9.90
CA SER A 222 -0.95 -3.96 -10.74
C SER A 222 -0.84 -3.60 -12.21
N ALA A 223 -0.07 -2.55 -12.47
CA ALA A 223 0.40 -1.98 -13.71
C ALA A 223 0.17 -2.85 -14.97
N LYS A 224 0.85 -3.99 -15.03
CA LYS A 224 0.94 -4.86 -16.22
C LYS A 224 -0.40 -5.39 -16.70
N ASN A 225 -1.38 -5.47 -15.80
CA ASN A 225 -2.66 -6.12 -16.05
C ASN A 225 -3.84 -5.14 -16.03
N LEU A 226 -3.60 -3.83 -15.83
CA LEU A 226 -4.67 -2.84 -15.82
C LEU A 226 -5.11 -2.51 -17.26
N PRO A 227 -6.40 -2.72 -17.61
CA PRO A 227 -6.90 -2.41 -18.95
C PRO A 227 -6.83 -0.91 -19.26
N PRO A 228 -6.50 -0.49 -20.50
CA PRO A 228 -6.46 0.93 -20.86
C PRO A 228 -7.80 1.66 -20.66
N VAL A 229 -8.92 0.96 -20.88
CA VAL A 229 -10.26 1.52 -20.64
C VAL A 229 -10.50 1.84 -19.16
N PHE A 230 -10.00 1.00 -18.26
CA PHE A 230 -10.03 1.26 -16.82
C PHE A 230 -9.16 2.47 -16.47
N LEU A 231 -7.93 2.54 -16.99
CA LEU A 231 -7.04 3.68 -16.77
C LEU A 231 -7.65 5.01 -17.24
N ARG A 232 -8.34 5.02 -18.39
CA ARG A 232 -9.12 6.18 -18.83
C ARG A 232 -10.30 6.47 -17.90
N GLY A 233 -11.00 5.43 -17.47
CA GLY A 233 -12.14 5.53 -16.57
C GLY A 233 -11.79 6.17 -15.22
N VAL A 234 -10.62 5.86 -14.67
CA VAL A 234 -10.11 6.53 -13.45
C VAL A 234 -9.63 7.96 -13.71
N GLY A 235 -9.54 8.39 -14.97
CA GLY A 235 -9.23 9.77 -15.36
C GLY A 235 -7.78 10.02 -15.78
N LEU A 236 -6.99 8.98 -16.06
CA LEU A 236 -5.64 9.17 -16.59
C LEU A 236 -5.69 9.66 -18.05
N PRO A 237 -4.89 10.67 -18.43
CA PRO A 237 -4.83 11.15 -19.80
C PRO A 237 -4.11 10.15 -20.71
N ASP A 238 -4.49 10.09 -21.99
CA ASP A 238 -3.96 9.11 -22.96
C ASP A 238 -2.43 9.14 -23.07
N TRP A 239 -1.79 10.31 -23.06
CA TRP A 239 -0.32 10.40 -23.13
C TRP A 239 0.38 9.67 -21.97
N LEU A 240 -0.23 9.63 -20.78
CA LEU A 240 0.32 8.95 -19.61
C LEU A 240 0.09 7.44 -19.71
N ILE A 241 -1.06 7.02 -20.25
CA ILE A 241 -1.38 5.62 -20.54
C ILE A 241 -0.42 5.06 -21.62
N GLU A 242 -0.21 5.80 -22.69
CA GLU A 242 0.72 5.46 -23.78
C GLU A 242 2.16 5.41 -23.27
N SER A 243 2.59 6.41 -22.51
CA SER A 243 3.92 6.43 -21.86
C SER A 243 4.11 5.18 -21.01
N TYR A 244 3.10 4.84 -20.21
CA TYR A 244 3.14 3.67 -19.34
C TYR A 244 3.29 2.35 -20.11
N GLN A 245 2.54 2.15 -21.20
CA GLN A 245 2.68 0.99 -22.07
C GLN A 245 4.06 0.93 -22.75
N GLY A 246 4.65 2.08 -23.06
CA GLY A 246 6.01 2.19 -23.60
C GLY A 246 7.11 1.84 -22.58
N TYR A 247 6.95 2.25 -21.31
CA TYR A 247 7.94 2.00 -20.25
C TYR A 247 7.91 0.58 -19.71
N LEU A 248 6.78 -0.13 -19.80
CA LEU A 248 6.69 -1.55 -19.46
C LEU A 248 7.63 -2.46 -20.27
N GLY A 249 8.18 -1.96 -21.39
CA GLY A 249 9.16 -2.67 -22.22
C GLY A 249 10.61 -2.20 -22.09
N SER A 250 10.88 -1.10 -21.37
CA SER A 250 12.25 -0.60 -21.17
C SER A 250 12.65 -0.78 -19.71
N PRO A 251 13.56 -1.73 -19.37
CA PRO A 251 14.06 -1.80 -18.00
C PRO A 251 14.65 -0.44 -17.63
N ILE A 252 14.50 -0.03 -16.36
CA ILE A 252 15.33 1.04 -15.81
C ILE A 252 16.78 0.67 -16.17
N THR A 253 17.47 1.55 -16.87
CA THR A 253 18.83 1.30 -17.37
C THR A 253 19.91 1.81 -16.44
N PHE A 254 19.56 2.71 -15.51
CA PHE A 254 20.47 3.36 -14.58
C PHE A 254 20.01 3.30 -13.13
N TYR A 255 20.96 3.16 -12.21
CA TYR A 255 20.72 3.34 -10.78
C TYR A 255 20.32 4.78 -10.45
N SER A 256 19.48 4.94 -9.43
CA SER A 256 19.24 6.25 -8.82
C SER A 256 20.46 6.68 -7.98
N CYS A 257 20.81 7.96 -7.98
CA CYS A 257 22.05 8.40 -7.32
C CYS A 257 21.95 9.73 -6.59
N PHE A 258 22.83 9.93 -5.61
CA PHE A 258 22.99 11.19 -4.89
C PHE A 258 24.40 11.74 -5.05
N ILE A 259 24.53 13.02 -5.36
CA ILE A 259 25.82 13.71 -5.47
C ILE A 259 26.19 14.26 -4.10
N SER A 260 27.25 13.69 -3.54
CA SER A 260 27.86 14.14 -2.29
C SER A 260 29.07 15.01 -2.61
N TYR A 261 29.10 16.25 -2.12
CA TYR A 261 30.07 17.27 -2.50
C TYR A 261 30.30 18.29 -1.39
N SER A 262 31.48 18.93 -1.36
CA SER A 262 31.73 20.11 -0.53
C SER A 262 31.09 21.34 -1.16
N HIS A 263 30.70 22.35 -0.36
CA HIS A 263 30.16 23.61 -0.87
C HIS A 263 31.06 24.26 -1.94
N GLU A 264 32.38 24.17 -1.78
CA GLU A 264 33.36 24.70 -2.75
C GLU A 264 33.22 24.05 -4.14
N ASP A 265 32.64 22.85 -4.23
CA ASP A 265 32.43 22.08 -5.47
C ASP A 265 31.02 22.28 -6.06
N GLN A 266 30.22 23.23 -5.56
CA GLN A 266 28.81 23.39 -5.93
C GLN A 266 28.58 23.61 -7.43
N LEU A 267 29.46 24.37 -8.09
CA LEU A 267 29.35 24.62 -9.53
C LEU A 267 29.49 23.31 -10.32
N PHE A 268 30.44 22.46 -9.95
CA PHE A 268 30.61 21.14 -10.54
C PHE A 268 29.40 20.25 -10.26
N ALA A 269 28.96 20.17 -9.00
CA ALA A 269 27.85 19.31 -8.58
C ALA A 269 26.55 19.63 -9.34
N ARG A 270 26.22 20.92 -9.51
CA ARG A 270 25.07 21.37 -10.30
C ARG A 270 25.20 20.99 -11.78
N ARG A 271 26.37 21.22 -12.37
CA ARG A 271 26.63 20.87 -13.76
C ARG A 271 26.47 19.35 -14.00
N LEU A 272 27.01 18.53 -13.10
CA LEU A 272 26.87 17.07 -13.17
C LEU A 272 25.41 16.64 -12.98
N HIS A 273 24.70 17.24 -12.03
CA HIS A 273 23.27 16.98 -11.82
C HIS A 273 22.45 17.27 -13.07
N ASP A 274 22.62 18.43 -13.69
CA ASP A 274 21.87 18.82 -14.87
C ASP A 274 22.17 17.91 -16.06
N ALA A 275 23.43 17.50 -16.23
CA ALA A 275 23.82 16.52 -17.24
C ALA A 275 23.18 15.13 -17.02
N LEU A 276 23.15 14.64 -15.78
CA LEU A 276 22.49 13.38 -15.43
C LEU A 276 20.98 13.44 -15.66
N GLN A 277 20.32 14.53 -15.22
CA GLN A 277 18.90 14.76 -15.45
C GLN A 277 18.57 14.87 -16.95
N GLY A 278 19.43 15.53 -17.74
CA GLY A 278 19.31 15.60 -19.20
C GLY A 278 19.41 14.24 -19.89
N ARG A 279 20.03 13.24 -19.25
CA ARG A 279 20.06 11.83 -19.69
C ARG A 279 18.91 10.99 -19.14
N GLY A 280 17.97 11.59 -18.40
CA GLY A 280 16.88 10.90 -17.73
C GLY A 280 17.32 10.03 -16.54
N ILE A 281 18.53 10.27 -16.01
CA ILE A 281 19.08 9.54 -14.86
C ILE A 281 18.58 10.22 -13.59
N ARG A 282 17.94 9.45 -12.72
CA ARG A 282 17.37 9.96 -11.47
C ARG A 282 18.49 10.30 -10.49
N CYS A 283 18.69 11.58 -10.25
CA CYS A 283 19.77 12.11 -9.41
C CYS A 283 19.26 13.19 -8.45
N TRP A 284 19.86 13.28 -7.25
CA TRP A 284 19.62 14.34 -6.28
C TRP A 284 20.93 14.90 -5.73
N LEU A 285 20.88 16.13 -5.24
CA LEU A 285 21.93 16.76 -4.44
C LEU A 285 21.26 17.62 -3.35
N ASP A 286 21.98 17.94 -2.28
CA ASP A 286 21.50 18.89 -1.27
C ASP A 286 21.99 20.31 -1.62
N GLU A 287 21.09 21.29 -1.61
CA GLU A 287 21.40 22.70 -1.89
C GLU A 287 21.48 23.57 -0.62
N LYS A 288 21.15 23.03 0.55
CA LYS A 288 21.07 23.83 1.78
C LYS A 288 22.44 24.09 2.40
N GLN A 289 22.64 25.34 2.85
CA GLN A 289 23.77 25.77 3.67
C GLN A 289 23.71 25.10 5.05
N LEU A 290 24.72 24.31 5.39
CA LEU A 290 24.93 23.85 6.75
C LEU A 290 25.78 24.91 7.47
N LEU A 291 25.19 25.68 8.38
CA LEU A 291 25.94 26.62 9.21
C LEU A 291 26.67 25.85 10.34
N PRO A 292 27.84 26.32 10.79
CA PRO A 292 28.53 25.70 11.93
C PRO A 292 27.66 25.81 13.19
N GLY A 293 27.14 24.67 13.67
CA GLY A 293 26.33 24.60 14.89
C GLY A 293 24.88 24.17 14.70
N ASP A 294 24.43 23.93 13.47
CA ASP A 294 23.17 23.21 13.26
C ASP A 294 23.38 21.73 13.70
N ASP A 295 22.42 21.17 14.46
CA ASP A 295 22.41 19.75 14.85
C ASP A 295 22.11 18.88 13.62
N ILE A 296 23.16 18.65 12.80
CA ILE A 296 23.07 18.01 11.48
C ILE A 296 23.41 16.53 11.59
N TYR A 297 22.46 15.73 12.06
CA TYR A 297 22.62 14.26 12.06
C TYR A 297 21.61 13.51 11.16
N GLU A 298 20.56 14.16 10.64
CA GLU A 298 19.51 13.45 9.89
C GLU A 298 19.49 13.66 8.37
N GLU A 299 19.96 14.78 7.81
CA GLU A 299 19.86 15.05 6.36
C GLU A 299 21.06 14.56 5.53
N VAL A 300 22.30 14.60 6.06
CA VAL A 300 23.47 14.05 5.34
C VAL A 300 23.52 12.52 5.41
N ALA A 301 23.10 11.93 6.53
CA ALA A 301 23.07 10.47 6.71
C ALA A 301 21.90 9.76 6.00
N SER A 302 20.93 10.51 5.43
CA SER A 302 19.73 9.95 4.79
C SER A 302 19.94 9.62 3.32
N GLY A 303 20.88 10.28 2.61
CA GLY A 303 21.19 9.97 1.22
C GLY A 303 21.64 8.52 1.00
N ILE A 304 22.49 8.00 1.89
CA ILE A 304 23.01 6.62 1.81
C ILE A 304 21.91 5.57 2.05
N ARG A 305 20.94 5.87 2.92
CA ARG A 305 19.84 4.95 3.28
C ARG A 305 18.80 4.84 2.17
N LEU A 306 18.51 5.96 1.49
CA LEU A 306 17.42 6.10 0.53
C LEU A 306 17.83 5.77 -0.91
N TRP A 307 19.01 6.21 -1.37
CA TRP A 307 19.39 6.13 -2.78
C TRP A 307 20.16 4.86 -3.13
N ASP A 308 20.27 4.48 -4.41
CA ASP A 308 20.98 3.26 -4.79
C ASP A 308 22.51 3.45 -4.77
N LYS A 309 23.01 4.55 -5.37
CA LYS A 309 24.43 4.91 -5.47
C LYS A 309 24.73 6.31 -4.94
N ILE A 310 25.95 6.53 -4.48
CA ILE A 310 26.48 7.83 -4.07
C ILE A 310 27.61 8.20 -5.03
N LEU A 311 27.50 9.35 -5.68
CA LEU A 311 28.58 9.97 -6.44
C LEU A 311 29.33 10.90 -5.49
N LEU A 312 30.54 10.51 -5.06
CA LEU A 312 31.35 11.32 -4.15
C LEU A 312 32.29 12.22 -4.97
N CYS A 313 32.09 13.53 -4.88
CA CYS A 313 32.97 14.54 -5.45
C CYS A 313 34.25 14.65 -4.61
N CYS A 314 35.33 14.09 -5.11
CA CYS A 314 36.64 14.06 -4.45
C CYS A 314 37.49 15.24 -4.92
N SER A 315 37.36 16.37 -4.21
CA SER A 315 38.30 17.50 -4.22
C SER A 315 39.15 17.50 -2.95
N GLU A 316 40.18 18.35 -2.90
CA GLU A 316 40.93 18.64 -1.67
C GLU A 316 39.98 19.07 -0.54
N CYS A 317 39.02 19.94 -0.82
CA CYS A 317 38.05 20.45 0.15
C CYS A 317 37.14 19.34 0.70
N SER A 318 36.64 18.46 -0.17
CA SER A 318 35.78 17.35 0.24
C SER A 318 36.56 16.30 1.03
N LEU A 319 37.75 15.90 0.56
CA LEU A 319 38.54 14.81 1.17
C LEU A 319 39.22 15.21 2.49
N THR A 320 39.41 16.50 2.75
CA THR A 320 39.94 17.01 4.02
C THR A 320 38.85 17.40 5.02
N SER A 321 37.57 17.30 4.63
CA SER A 321 36.44 17.61 5.50
C SER A 321 36.10 16.46 6.46
N TRP A 322 35.64 16.80 7.66
CA TRP A 322 35.32 15.82 8.71
C TRP A 322 34.17 14.87 8.34
N TRP A 323 33.20 15.32 7.52
CA TRP A 323 31.99 14.57 7.20
C TRP A 323 32.25 13.43 6.20
N VAL A 324 33.28 13.55 5.35
CA VAL A 324 33.55 12.62 4.25
C VAL A 324 33.82 11.21 4.76
N ASP A 325 34.45 11.10 5.93
CA ASP A 325 34.75 9.83 6.55
C ASP A 325 33.48 9.05 6.91
N ASN A 326 32.45 9.75 7.41
CA ASN A 326 31.17 9.15 7.77
C ASN A 326 30.38 8.72 6.53
N GLU A 327 30.44 9.50 5.44
CA GLU A 327 29.83 9.17 4.16
C GLU A 327 30.45 7.88 3.58
N ILE A 328 31.79 7.82 3.54
CA ILE A 328 32.53 6.64 3.06
C ILE A 328 32.22 5.41 3.93
N ASP A 329 32.25 5.55 5.26
CA ASP A 329 31.99 4.42 6.17
C ASP A 329 30.57 3.88 6.02
N SER A 330 29.60 4.77 5.87
CA SER A 330 28.19 4.41 5.69
C SER A 330 27.96 3.72 4.34
N ALA A 331 28.63 4.18 3.27
CA ALA A 331 28.59 3.52 1.97
C ALA A 331 29.23 2.12 2.03
N PHE A 332 30.39 1.97 2.69
CA PHE A 332 31.05 0.68 2.85
C PHE A 332 30.25 -0.29 3.73
N LYS A 333 29.61 0.17 4.80
CA LYS A 333 28.67 -0.63 5.60
C LYS A 333 27.50 -1.12 4.75
N LYS A 334 26.96 -0.27 3.88
CA LYS A 334 25.90 -0.64 2.94
C LYS A 334 26.37 -1.69 1.93
N GLU A 335 27.58 -1.54 1.36
CA GLU A 335 28.19 -2.55 0.48
C GLU A 335 28.32 -3.90 1.19
N GLN A 336 28.89 -3.92 2.40
CA GLN A 336 29.06 -5.14 3.19
C GLN A 336 27.72 -5.82 3.51
N ARG A 337 26.71 -5.04 3.91
CA ARG A 337 25.37 -5.55 4.18
C ARG A 337 24.76 -6.18 2.93
N LEU A 338 24.80 -5.48 1.79
CA LEU A 338 24.25 -5.97 0.52
C LEU A 338 25.00 -7.21 0.02
N MET A 339 26.33 -7.26 0.17
CA MET A 339 27.12 -8.45 -0.17
C MET A 339 26.76 -9.65 0.72
N LYS A 340 26.45 -9.45 2.00
CA LYS A 340 26.01 -10.52 2.91
C LYS A 340 24.62 -11.03 2.55
N GLU A 341 23.69 -10.12 2.30
CA GLU A 341 22.28 -10.43 1.98
C GLU A 341 22.11 -11.09 0.60
N ARG A 342 22.98 -10.77 -0.38
CA ARG A 342 22.81 -11.16 -1.78
C ARG A 342 23.93 -12.06 -2.32
N ARG A 343 24.65 -12.74 -1.42
CA ARG A 343 25.86 -13.51 -1.74
C ARG A 343 25.67 -14.51 -2.90
N GLU A 344 24.54 -15.22 -2.92
CA GLU A 344 24.22 -16.22 -3.96
C GLU A 344 23.81 -15.59 -5.29
N ALA A 345 23.05 -14.48 -5.24
CA ALA A 345 22.58 -13.76 -6.43
C ALA A 345 23.67 -12.99 -7.16
N LEU A 346 24.72 -12.57 -6.45
CA LEU A 346 25.79 -11.73 -7.00
C LEU A 346 26.81 -12.51 -7.85
N GLN A 347 26.84 -13.86 -7.81
CA GLN A 347 27.76 -14.70 -8.60
C GLN A 347 29.24 -14.20 -8.56
N GLY A 348 29.71 -13.71 -7.41
CA GLY A 348 31.07 -13.17 -7.24
C GLY A 348 31.27 -11.72 -7.69
N ARG A 349 30.23 -11.01 -8.15
CA ARG A 349 30.29 -9.58 -8.53
C ARG A 349 30.33 -8.67 -7.29
N ARG A 350 31.06 -7.56 -7.39
CA ARG A 350 31.14 -6.54 -6.33
C ARG A 350 29.93 -5.61 -6.38
N VAL A 351 29.34 -5.32 -5.23
CA VAL A 351 28.36 -4.24 -5.05
C VAL A 351 29.15 -2.96 -4.78
N LEU A 352 28.94 -1.94 -5.61
CA LEU A 352 29.37 -0.59 -5.29
C LEU A 352 28.18 0.23 -4.80
N ALA A 353 28.30 0.84 -3.63
CA ALA A 353 27.42 1.90 -3.16
C ALA A 353 28.07 3.28 -3.34
N LEU A 354 29.41 3.34 -3.29
CA LEU A 354 30.19 4.56 -3.47
C LEU A 354 30.86 4.60 -4.85
N ILE A 355 30.72 5.72 -5.55
CA ILE A 355 31.34 6.00 -6.86
C ILE A 355 32.13 7.31 -6.74
N PRO A 356 33.45 7.25 -6.49
CA PRO A 356 34.29 8.43 -6.37
C PRO A 356 34.54 9.10 -7.73
N LEU A 357 34.55 10.43 -7.74
CA LEU A 357 34.83 11.30 -8.89
C LEU A 357 35.96 12.26 -8.51
N ASN A 358 37.13 12.16 -9.12
CA ASN A 358 38.23 13.08 -8.82
C ASN A 358 37.99 14.42 -9.52
N LEU A 359 38.03 15.55 -8.80
CA LEU A 359 37.72 16.86 -9.38
C LEU A 359 38.94 17.71 -9.71
N ASP A 360 39.97 17.64 -8.87
CA ASP A 360 41.11 18.57 -8.89
C ASP A 360 42.48 17.86 -8.85
N GLY A 361 42.51 16.53 -8.93
CA GLY A 361 43.75 15.75 -8.84
C GLY A 361 44.15 15.36 -7.43
N TYR A 362 43.49 15.90 -6.39
CA TYR A 362 43.91 15.70 -5.00
C TYR A 362 43.84 14.23 -4.58
N LEU A 363 42.80 13.49 -4.99
CA LEU A 363 42.63 12.06 -4.69
C LEU A 363 43.83 11.22 -5.15
N LEU A 364 44.43 11.60 -6.29
CA LEU A 364 45.54 10.87 -6.92
C LEU A 364 46.92 11.43 -6.54
N SER A 365 46.96 12.57 -5.84
CA SER A 365 48.20 13.28 -5.51
C SER A 365 49.09 12.57 -4.48
N GLY A 366 48.57 11.59 -3.75
CA GLY A 366 49.22 10.95 -2.61
C GLY A 366 49.27 11.83 -1.34
N LYS A 367 48.68 13.03 -1.37
CA LYS A 367 48.64 13.95 -0.22
C LYS A 367 47.52 13.61 0.78
N TRP A 368 46.46 12.94 0.35
CA TRP A 368 45.36 12.56 1.23
C TRP A 368 45.75 11.39 2.15
N GLN A 369 46.10 11.70 3.40
CA GLN A 369 46.57 10.74 4.41
C GLN A 369 45.41 10.08 5.18
N SER A 370 44.47 9.45 4.46
CA SER A 370 43.39 8.66 5.07
C SER A 370 43.65 7.16 4.92
N GLY A 371 43.34 6.37 5.95
CA GLY A 371 43.38 4.89 5.88
C GLY A 371 42.40 4.30 4.86
N LYS A 372 41.49 5.12 4.32
CA LYS A 372 40.52 4.74 3.29
C LYS A 372 40.97 5.12 1.87
N ALA A 373 42.08 5.83 1.72
CA ALA A 373 42.51 6.39 0.44
C ALA A 373 42.63 5.34 -0.67
N GLU A 374 43.32 4.23 -0.42
CA GLU A 374 43.46 3.13 -1.39
C GLU A 374 42.11 2.52 -1.79
N GLN A 375 41.18 2.38 -0.84
CA GLN A 375 39.86 1.80 -1.09
C GLN A 375 38.97 2.73 -1.91
N VAL A 376 39.05 4.05 -1.69
CA VAL A 376 38.31 5.04 -2.49
C VAL A 376 38.94 5.18 -3.87
N THR A 377 40.26 5.34 -3.97
CA THR A 377 40.96 5.47 -5.25
C THR A 377 40.76 4.25 -6.16
N SER A 378 40.75 3.03 -5.62
CA SER A 378 40.47 1.81 -6.39
C SER A 378 39.04 1.70 -6.95
N ARG A 379 38.12 2.59 -6.54
CA ARG A 379 36.74 2.67 -7.02
C ARG A 379 36.49 3.84 -7.96
N LEU A 380 37.49 4.69 -8.20
CA LEU A 380 37.39 5.90 -9.02
C LEU A 380 36.72 5.60 -10.36
N ALA A 381 35.64 6.31 -10.67
CA ALA A 381 34.90 6.14 -11.92
C ALA A 381 35.34 7.12 -13.00
N ALA A 382 35.65 8.36 -12.64
CA ALA A 382 35.99 9.41 -13.57
C ALA A 382 36.93 10.44 -12.93
N ASP A 383 37.76 11.08 -13.75
CA ASP A 383 38.71 12.11 -13.36
C ASP A 383 38.42 13.40 -14.14
N PHE A 384 37.80 14.35 -13.46
CA PHE A 384 37.38 15.65 -13.97
C PHE A 384 38.45 16.74 -13.79
N THR A 385 39.71 16.40 -13.50
CA THR A 385 40.77 17.41 -13.36
C THR A 385 40.82 18.32 -14.59
N GLY A 386 40.63 19.63 -14.41
CA GLY A 386 40.61 20.62 -15.49
C GLY A 386 39.27 20.83 -16.20
N TRP A 387 38.16 20.25 -15.68
CA TRP A 387 36.81 20.32 -16.27
C TRP A 387 36.28 21.74 -16.55
N GLU A 388 36.78 22.75 -15.85
CA GLU A 388 36.37 24.16 -16.03
C GLU A 388 36.85 24.75 -17.36
N GLN A 389 37.97 24.26 -17.88
CA GLN A 389 38.66 24.83 -19.04
C GLN A 389 38.40 24.04 -20.33
N ASP A 390 37.87 22.81 -20.21
CA ASP A 390 37.72 21.87 -21.32
C ASP A 390 36.38 21.11 -21.26
N ASN A 391 35.42 21.57 -22.06
CA ASN A 391 34.09 20.96 -22.17
C ASN A 391 34.11 19.54 -22.77
N PRO A 392 34.86 19.26 -23.85
CA PRO A 392 35.10 17.88 -24.31
C PRO A 392 35.59 16.93 -23.21
N THR A 393 36.54 17.37 -22.38
CA THR A 393 37.05 16.55 -21.27
C THR A 393 35.94 16.22 -20.26
N PHE A 394 35.06 17.18 -19.94
CA PHE A 394 33.89 16.91 -19.09
C PHE A 394 32.96 15.86 -19.69
N GLU A 395 32.63 15.96 -20.98
CA GLU A 395 31.73 15.01 -21.65
C GLU A 395 32.31 13.58 -21.70
N GLU A 396 33.61 13.43 -21.96
CA GLU A 396 34.27 12.11 -21.94
C GLU A 396 34.18 11.47 -20.56
N GLN A 397 34.47 12.24 -19.52
CA GLN A 397 34.44 11.76 -18.13
C GLN A 397 33.00 11.51 -17.65
N PHE A 398 32.04 12.32 -18.12
CA PHE A 398 30.62 12.13 -17.86
C PHE A 398 30.11 10.78 -18.39
N GLU A 399 30.52 10.35 -19.58
CA GLU A 399 30.15 9.02 -20.09
C GLU A 399 30.68 7.88 -19.21
N ARG A 400 31.83 8.06 -18.56
CA ARG A 400 32.32 7.08 -17.57
C ARG A 400 31.44 7.02 -16.34
N VAL A 401 30.92 8.16 -15.88
CA VAL A 401 29.93 8.22 -14.78
C VAL A 401 28.64 7.50 -15.18
N VAL A 402 28.11 7.78 -16.38
CA VAL A 402 26.92 7.11 -16.93
C VAL A 402 27.14 5.59 -16.99
N SER A 403 28.31 5.16 -17.49
CA SER A 403 28.68 3.74 -17.53
C SER A 403 28.76 3.12 -16.14
N ALA A 404 29.23 3.86 -15.13
CA ALA A 404 29.31 3.38 -13.74
C ALA A 404 27.93 3.22 -13.09
N LEU A 405 26.92 3.94 -13.58
CA LEU A 405 25.53 3.88 -13.12
C LEU A 405 24.66 2.86 -13.89
N ARG A 406 25.14 2.29 -15.00
CA ARG A 406 24.39 1.31 -15.80
C ARG A 406 24.08 0.03 -15.01
N LEU A 407 22.88 -0.50 -15.25
CA LEU A 407 22.36 -1.70 -14.59
C LEU A 407 22.86 -3.03 -15.18
N ASP A 408 23.24 -3.06 -16.46
CA ASP A 408 23.76 -4.25 -17.11
C ASP A 408 24.83 -3.83 -18.13
N GLU A 409 26.08 -4.27 -17.94
CA GLU A 409 26.97 -4.76 -19.03
C GLU A 409 28.39 -5.12 -18.59
N GLN A 410 28.91 -4.69 -17.43
CA GLN A 410 30.31 -5.01 -17.03
C GLN A 410 30.50 -5.41 -15.56
N GLY A 411 29.54 -6.16 -14.99
CA GLY A 411 29.75 -6.84 -13.71
C GLY A 411 29.30 -6.09 -12.45
N ARG A 412 28.38 -5.14 -12.57
CA ARG A 412 27.69 -4.55 -11.42
C ARG A 412 26.18 -4.79 -11.51
N GLU A 413 25.69 -5.24 -10.36
CA GLU A 413 24.33 -5.49 -9.86
C GLU A 413 23.13 -5.34 -10.83
N LYS A 414 22.26 -6.36 -10.89
CA LYS A 414 20.88 -6.28 -11.40
C LYS A 414 20.03 -5.44 -10.45
N PRO A 415 19.01 -4.70 -10.92
CA PRO A 415 18.20 -3.83 -10.07
C PRO A 415 17.73 -4.57 -8.81
N PRO A 416 17.79 -3.93 -7.62
CA PRO A 416 17.31 -4.56 -6.40
C PRO A 416 15.87 -5.04 -6.63
N PRO A 417 15.49 -6.26 -6.22
CA PRO A 417 14.07 -6.55 -6.07
C PRO A 417 13.48 -5.43 -5.21
N PRO A 418 12.28 -4.93 -5.56
CA PRO A 418 11.66 -3.81 -4.87
C PRO A 418 11.76 -4.03 -3.37
N ARG A 419 12.25 -3.04 -2.63
CA ARG A 419 12.20 -3.02 -1.17
C ARG A 419 10.74 -2.86 -0.77
N LEU A 420 9.97 -3.93 -0.86
CA LEU A 420 8.80 -4.09 -0.02
C LEU A 420 9.33 -4.08 1.40
N LEU A 421 8.98 -3.04 2.15
CA LEU A 421 8.91 -3.13 3.60
C LEU A 421 8.14 -4.42 3.90
N LYS A 422 8.82 -5.41 4.48
CA LYS A 422 8.14 -6.44 5.27
C LYS A 422 7.53 -5.72 6.47
N LEU A 423 6.40 -5.05 6.24
CA LEU A 423 5.52 -4.58 7.28
C LEU A 423 4.39 -5.60 7.34
N LEU A 424 4.58 -6.51 8.30
CA LEU A 424 3.65 -7.45 8.92
C LEU A 424 3.11 -8.57 8.02
#